data_AF-A0A9Q1JP07-F1
#
_entry.id   AF-A0A9Q1JP07-F1
#
_cell.length_a   1.000
_cell.length_b   1.000
_cell.length_c   1.000
_cell.angle_alpha   90.00
_cell.angle_beta   90.00
_cell.angle_gamma   90.00
#
_symmetry.space_group_name_H-M   'P 1'
#
loop_
_entity.id
_entity.type
_entity.pdbx_description
1 polymer ?
#
loop_
_entity_poly.entity_id
_entity_poly.type
_entity_poly.pdbx_seq_one_letter_code
_entity_poly.pdbx_strand_id
1 'polypeptide(L)'
;MADSKKYISSEELKSHNKAGDLWISIQGKVYDVSDWAKDHPGGDIPLRALAGQDVTDAFVAYHPGTTWHMLDKFFNGYYLKDFEVTEVSKDYRRLVNEFSKMGIFDKKGHVVIHSLIWISILMTLSLYGVIYSDSLFVHLGSGALLGVAWILSAYLGHDSGHYVIMSNKGFNKFAQILTGNCLTGISMAWWKWTHNAHHISCNSLDYDPDLQHIPVFAVSSELFHNLRSWFYGRELTFDRIARFFISYQHWTFYPVMVVARINLYLQTFLLLFNPKRNVPHRVVNILGILVFWTWFPLLISCLPSWQERVLFVLASFTVTSFQHIQFCLNHFAANVYVGKPEGNDWFEKQTSGTINIDCASCMDWLFGGLQFQLEHHLFPRLPRCQLRKVAPIIRDLCKKHKLPYRSVSFWEANVWTVRTLKDAALQARDLTNPAAKNLLWEAVNTHGVVSSKLVGMFAVIRFAIMRKFPKNDPISGPQRLIPWLSKICLGPYFIPVALGKDRKQHRLKVGYGPMVMHQPVQFGRPQSD
;
A
#
# COMPACT_ATOMS: atom_id res chain seq x y z
N MET A 1 -53.65 -4.70 -4.95
CA MET A 1 -53.12 -3.86 -6.03
C MET A 1 -51.63 -4.15 -6.12
N ALA A 2 -51.11 -4.58 -7.27
CA ALA A 2 -49.67 -4.71 -7.44
C ALA A 2 -49.08 -3.30 -7.36
N ASP A 3 -48.25 -3.03 -6.36
CA ASP A 3 -47.59 -1.74 -6.19
C ASP A 3 -46.82 -1.43 -7.49
N SER A 4 -47.17 -0.33 -8.17
CA SER A 4 -46.52 0.05 -9.41
C SER A 4 -45.05 0.34 -9.12
N LYS A 5 -44.14 -0.39 -9.76
CA LYS A 5 -42.70 -0.17 -9.63
C LYS A 5 -42.37 1.30 -9.89
N LYS A 6 -41.65 1.94 -8.97
CA LYS A 6 -41.13 3.30 -9.14
C LYS A 6 -39.77 3.23 -9.81
N TYR A 7 -39.48 4.19 -10.68
CA TYR A 7 -38.25 4.21 -11.47
C TYR A 7 -37.52 5.55 -11.33
N ILE A 8 -36.19 5.51 -11.31
CA ILE A 8 -35.29 6.68 -11.44
C ILE A 8 -34.33 6.45 -12.61
N SER A 9 -33.68 7.51 -13.10
CA SER A 9 -32.58 7.37 -14.06
C SER A 9 -31.25 7.08 -13.38
N SER A 10 -30.28 6.51 -14.11
CA SER A 10 -28.90 6.45 -13.64
C SER A 10 -28.32 7.83 -13.37
N GLU A 11 -28.75 8.86 -14.12
CA GLU A 11 -28.32 10.24 -13.89
C GLU A 11 -28.87 10.82 -12.56
N GLU A 12 -30.11 10.48 -12.21
CA GLU A 12 -30.68 10.82 -10.91
C GLU A 12 -29.94 10.07 -9.79
N LEU A 13 -29.69 8.77 -9.98
CA LEU A 13 -28.91 7.97 -9.02
C LEU A 13 -27.53 8.59 -8.74
N LYS A 14 -26.82 9.11 -9.77
CA LYS A 14 -25.52 9.77 -9.59
C LYS A 14 -25.53 10.94 -8.63
N SER A 15 -26.67 11.61 -8.45
CA SER A 15 -26.80 12.74 -7.52
C SER A 15 -26.77 12.31 -6.05
N HIS A 16 -27.15 11.07 -5.75
CA HIS A 16 -27.18 10.46 -4.41
C HIS A 16 -25.81 9.86 -4.03
N ASN A 17 -24.80 10.73 -3.95
CA ASN A 17 -23.41 10.33 -3.79
C ASN A 17 -22.69 10.95 -2.57
N LYS A 18 -23.44 11.50 -1.61
CA LYS A 18 -22.90 12.27 -0.48
C LYS A 18 -23.12 11.56 0.85
N ALA A 19 -22.43 12.03 1.90
CA ALA A 19 -22.70 11.55 3.25
C ALA A 19 -24.11 11.96 3.69
N GLY A 20 -24.91 10.99 4.15
CA GLY A 20 -26.33 11.20 4.48
C GLY A 20 -27.28 11.12 3.28
N ASP A 21 -26.76 10.94 2.08
CA ASP A 21 -27.52 10.72 0.84
C ASP A 21 -26.70 9.84 -0.12
N LEU A 22 -26.62 8.55 0.21
CA LEU A 22 -25.76 7.56 -0.40
C LEU A 22 -26.60 6.41 -0.92
N TRP A 23 -26.92 6.45 -2.22
CA TRP A 23 -27.66 5.38 -2.89
C TRP A 23 -26.75 4.56 -3.80
N ILE A 24 -27.07 3.29 -3.97
CA ILE A 24 -26.41 2.38 -4.90
C ILE A 24 -27.46 1.52 -5.61
N SER A 25 -27.14 1.05 -6.81
CA SER A 25 -27.96 0.05 -7.50
C SER A 25 -27.30 -1.33 -7.48
N ILE A 26 -28.09 -2.38 -7.24
CA ILE A 26 -27.68 -3.78 -7.38
C ILE A 26 -28.77 -4.52 -8.15
N GLN A 27 -28.42 -5.04 -9.34
CA GLN A 27 -29.33 -5.67 -10.29
C GLN A 27 -30.52 -4.76 -10.67
N GLY A 28 -30.25 -3.47 -10.83
CA GLY A 28 -31.25 -2.45 -11.20
C GLY A 28 -32.23 -2.08 -10.09
N LYS A 29 -32.11 -2.65 -8.88
CA LYS A 29 -32.82 -2.19 -7.67
C LYS A 29 -31.98 -1.12 -6.98
N VAL A 30 -32.61 -0.06 -6.49
CA VAL A 30 -31.93 1.03 -5.80
C VAL A 30 -32.04 0.84 -4.28
N TYR A 31 -30.92 1.04 -3.59
CA TYR A 31 -30.79 0.86 -2.15
C TYR A 31 -30.24 2.14 -1.53
N ASP A 32 -30.88 2.59 -0.45
CA ASP A 32 -30.37 3.65 0.41
C ASP A 32 -29.53 3.03 1.54
N VAL A 33 -28.23 3.32 1.52
CA VAL A 33 -27.27 2.80 2.49
C VAL A 33 -26.65 3.92 3.33
N SER A 34 -27.26 5.12 3.33
CA SER A 34 -26.75 6.33 3.98
C SER A 34 -26.42 6.12 5.46
N ASP A 35 -27.36 5.56 6.21
CA ASP A 35 -27.21 5.34 7.65
C ASP A 35 -26.33 4.13 7.96
N TRP A 36 -26.35 3.13 7.09
CA TRP A 36 -25.62 1.87 7.29
C TRP A 36 -24.14 1.96 6.91
N ALA A 37 -23.73 2.96 6.13
CA ALA A 37 -22.37 3.03 5.59
C ALA A 37 -21.27 2.95 6.66
N LYS A 38 -21.51 3.48 7.86
CA LYS A 38 -20.57 3.46 8.99
C LYS A 38 -20.44 2.09 9.66
N ASP A 39 -21.45 1.24 9.50
CA ASP A 39 -21.56 -0.09 10.10
C ASP A 39 -21.22 -1.20 9.10
N HIS A 40 -21.01 -0.86 7.83
CA HIS A 40 -20.58 -1.80 6.81
C HIS A 40 -19.26 -2.49 7.21
N PRO A 41 -19.21 -3.84 7.25
CA PRO A 41 -18.01 -4.57 7.69
C PRO A 41 -16.75 -4.30 6.85
N GLY A 42 -16.92 -3.89 5.58
CA GLY A 42 -15.81 -3.50 4.71
C GLY A 42 -15.30 -2.06 4.93
N GLY A 43 -15.95 -1.29 5.82
CA GLY A 43 -15.74 0.14 6.01
C GLY A 43 -16.66 1.00 5.13
N ASP A 44 -16.69 2.30 5.40
CA ASP A 44 -17.54 3.25 4.70
C ASP A 44 -16.98 3.69 3.33
N ILE A 45 -15.66 3.57 3.14
CA ILE A 45 -14.97 4.00 1.91
C ILE A 45 -15.47 3.26 0.67
N PRO A 46 -15.59 1.91 0.63
CA PRO A 46 -16.17 1.21 -0.53
C PRO A 46 -17.52 1.77 -0.98
N LEU A 47 -18.41 2.08 -0.03
CA LEU A 47 -19.74 2.60 -0.34
C LEU A 47 -19.67 4.04 -0.86
N ARG A 48 -18.88 4.92 -0.23
CA ARG A 48 -18.70 6.30 -0.70
C ARG A 48 -18.05 6.34 -2.10
N ALA A 49 -17.05 5.50 -2.32
CA ALA A 49 -16.29 5.41 -3.56
C ALA A 49 -17.15 4.93 -4.73
N LEU A 50 -18.23 4.19 -4.49
CA LEU A 50 -19.15 3.70 -5.53
C LEU A 50 -20.56 4.31 -5.44
N ALA A 51 -20.77 5.28 -4.55
CA ALA A 51 -22.08 5.91 -4.36
C ALA A 51 -22.61 6.55 -5.66
N GLY A 52 -23.91 6.44 -5.88
CA GLY A 52 -24.59 6.93 -7.07
C GLY A 52 -24.34 6.10 -8.34
N GLN A 53 -23.96 4.83 -8.19
CA GLN A 53 -23.69 3.92 -9.32
C GLN A 53 -24.43 2.60 -9.16
N ASP A 54 -24.56 1.84 -10.25
CA ASP A 54 -24.77 0.40 -10.14
C ASP A 54 -23.44 -0.26 -9.77
N VAL A 55 -23.50 -1.11 -8.75
CA VAL A 55 -22.34 -1.73 -8.12
C VAL A 55 -22.47 -3.24 -8.10
N THR A 56 -23.29 -3.80 -9.00
CA THR A 56 -23.62 -5.22 -8.97
C THR A 56 -22.37 -6.09 -9.06
N ASP A 57 -21.42 -5.76 -9.95
CA ASP A 57 -20.21 -6.56 -10.15
C ASP A 57 -19.29 -6.51 -8.93
N ALA A 58 -19.08 -5.32 -8.37
CA ALA A 58 -18.35 -5.16 -7.11
C ALA A 58 -19.07 -5.93 -5.98
N PHE A 59 -20.41 -5.82 -5.87
CA PHE A 59 -21.17 -6.51 -4.83
C PHE A 59 -20.97 -8.02 -4.90
N VAL A 60 -21.09 -8.64 -6.09
CA VAL A 60 -20.93 -10.09 -6.24
C VAL A 60 -19.50 -10.57 -6.01
N ALA A 61 -18.49 -9.73 -6.24
CA ALA A 61 -17.09 -10.05 -5.95
C ALA A 61 -16.83 -10.27 -4.45
N TYR A 62 -17.42 -9.42 -3.60
CA TYR A 62 -17.14 -9.36 -2.16
C TYR A 62 -18.14 -10.10 -1.28
N HIS A 63 -19.36 -10.31 -1.76
CA HIS A 63 -20.44 -10.78 -0.90
C HIS A 63 -20.86 -12.22 -1.22
N PRO A 64 -20.93 -13.11 -0.21
CA PRO A 64 -21.50 -14.44 -0.41
C PRO A 64 -22.98 -14.35 -0.79
N GLY A 65 -23.50 -15.42 -1.40
CA GLY A 65 -24.94 -15.62 -1.64
C GLY A 65 -25.80 -15.39 -0.40
N THR A 66 -25.26 -15.69 0.79
CA THR A 66 -25.94 -15.45 2.07
C THR A 66 -26.07 -13.97 2.44
N THR A 67 -25.48 -13.00 1.75
CA THR A 67 -25.64 -11.57 2.09
C THR A 67 -26.82 -10.92 1.37
N TRP A 68 -27.35 -11.55 0.31
CA TRP A 68 -28.41 -10.98 -0.52
C TRP A 68 -29.69 -10.68 0.26
N HIS A 69 -30.05 -11.52 1.24
CA HIS A 69 -31.24 -11.30 2.09
C HIS A 69 -31.13 -10.05 2.98
N MET A 70 -29.93 -9.49 3.16
CA MET A 70 -29.75 -8.26 3.93
C MET A 70 -30.12 -7.02 3.12
N LEU A 71 -30.10 -7.10 1.78
CA LEU A 71 -30.37 -5.98 0.89
C LEU A 71 -31.81 -5.48 0.99
N ASP A 72 -32.77 -6.35 1.30
CA ASP A 72 -34.19 -6.00 1.39
C ASP A 72 -34.44 -4.89 2.43
N LYS A 73 -33.59 -4.77 3.46
CA LYS A 73 -33.67 -3.72 4.49
C LYS A 73 -33.32 -2.33 3.97
N PHE A 74 -32.56 -2.25 2.89
CA PHE A 74 -32.04 -1.01 2.32
C PHE A 74 -32.79 -0.61 1.04
N PHE A 75 -33.68 -1.48 0.54
CA PHE A 75 -34.40 -1.21 -0.70
C PHE A 75 -35.34 -0.02 -0.52
N ASN A 76 -35.15 1.03 -1.31
CA ASN A 76 -35.89 2.28 -1.15
C ASN A 76 -37.15 2.36 -2.04
N GLY A 77 -37.48 1.27 -2.75
CA GLY A 77 -38.66 1.18 -3.62
C GLY A 77 -38.43 1.55 -5.08
N TYR A 78 -37.24 2.06 -5.44
CA TYR A 78 -36.92 2.49 -6.81
C TYR A 78 -36.14 1.44 -7.60
N TYR A 79 -36.35 1.46 -8.91
CA TYR A 79 -35.59 0.69 -9.89
C TYR A 79 -34.92 1.64 -10.90
N LEU A 80 -33.81 1.23 -11.47
CA LEU A 80 -33.19 1.96 -12.59
C LEU A 80 -33.99 1.72 -13.87
N LYS A 81 -34.40 2.81 -14.54
CA LYS A 81 -35.13 2.75 -15.82
C LYS A 81 -34.23 2.35 -17.00
N ASP A 82 -32.97 2.71 -16.91
CA ASP A 82 -31.89 2.56 -17.90
C ASP A 82 -30.84 1.55 -17.41
N PHE A 83 -31.28 0.52 -16.68
CA PHE A 83 -30.40 -0.55 -16.23
C PHE A 83 -29.97 -1.42 -17.41
N GLU A 84 -28.66 -1.41 -17.68
CA GLU A 84 -28.04 -2.26 -18.69
C GLU A 84 -26.90 -3.07 -18.09
N VAL A 85 -26.67 -4.24 -18.66
CA VAL A 85 -25.57 -5.13 -18.26
C VAL A 85 -24.74 -5.44 -19.49
N THR A 86 -23.46 -5.08 -19.43
CA THR A 86 -22.51 -5.37 -20.50
C THR A 86 -22.30 -6.88 -20.66
N GLU A 87 -21.85 -7.32 -21.83
CA GLU A 87 -21.53 -8.74 -22.06
C GLU A 87 -20.41 -9.23 -21.13
N VAL A 88 -19.44 -8.36 -20.82
CA VAL A 88 -18.35 -8.65 -19.86
C VAL A 88 -18.93 -8.93 -18.48
N SER A 89 -19.80 -8.05 -17.98
CA SER A 89 -20.44 -8.22 -16.67
C SER A 89 -21.33 -9.46 -16.61
N LYS A 90 -22.06 -9.79 -17.68
CA LYS A 90 -22.86 -11.02 -17.76
C LYS A 90 -21.98 -12.26 -17.61
N ASP A 91 -20.87 -12.33 -18.35
CA ASP A 91 -19.95 -13.46 -18.29
C ASP A 91 -19.24 -13.54 -16.93
N TYR A 92 -18.81 -12.40 -16.37
CA TYR A 92 -18.20 -12.35 -15.03
C TYR A 92 -19.15 -12.86 -13.95
N ARG A 93 -20.41 -12.38 -13.94
CA ARG A 93 -21.45 -12.86 -13.02
C ARG A 93 -21.74 -14.35 -13.21
N ARG A 94 -21.70 -14.85 -14.44
CA ARG A 94 -21.83 -16.29 -14.73
C ARG A 94 -20.69 -17.07 -14.08
N LEU A 95 -19.44 -16.63 -14.23
CA LEU A 95 -18.29 -17.28 -13.58
C LEU A 95 -18.40 -17.27 -12.06
N VAL A 96 -18.80 -16.15 -11.44
CA VAL A 96 -19.02 -16.08 -9.98
C VAL A 96 -20.04 -17.14 -9.54
N ASN A 97 -21.12 -17.31 -10.30
CA ASN A 97 -22.15 -18.31 -10.02
C ASN A 97 -21.63 -19.75 -10.22
N GLU A 98 -20.88 -20.02 -11.30
CA GLU A 98 -20.25 -21.33 -11.55
C GLU A 98 -19.27 -21.70 -10.43
N PHE A 99 -18.39 -20.79 -10.03
CA PHE A 99 -17.46 -20.98 -8.92
C PHE A 99 -18.19 -21.23 -7.60
N SER A 100 -19.30 -20.52 -7.37
CA SER A 100 -20.15 -20.77 -6.20
C SER A 100 -20.76 -22.16 -6.22
N LYS A 101 -21.31 -22.62 -7.37
CA LYS A 101 -21.85 -23.97 -7.54
C LYS A 101 -20.79 -25.07 -7.36
N MET A 102 -19.57 -24.81 -7.79
CA MET A 102 -18.43 -25.73 -7.60
C MET A 102 -17.92 -25.77 -6.14
N GLY A 103 -18.38 -24.84 -5.29
CA GLY A 103 -17.96 -24.71 -3.89
C GLY A 103 -16.50 -24.33 -3.71
N ILE A 104 -15.86 -23.70 -4.72
CA ILE A 104 -14.41 -23.42 -4.65
C ILE A 104 -14.07 -22.27 -3.69
N PHE A 105 -15.04 -21.40 -3.39
CA PHE A 105 -14.88 -20.36 -2.36
C PHE A 105 -14.71 -20.92 -0.94
N ASP A 106 -15.18 -22.14 -0.68
CA ASP A 106 -15.14 -22.76 0.65
C ASP A 106 -14.00 -23.78 0.80
N LYS A 107 -13.40 -24.23 -0.32
CA LYS A 107 -12.33 -25.25 -0.36
C LYS A 107 -10.95 -24.65 -0.07
N LYS A 108 -10.57 -24.59 1.20
CA LYS A 108 -9.30 -23.97 1.66
C LYS A 108 -8.09 -24.93 1.67
N GLY A 109 -8.32 -26.24 1.68
CA GLY A 109 -7.27 -27.26 1.52
C GLY A 109 -6.27 -27.40 2.69
N HIS A 110 -6.66 -27.05 3.92
CA HIS A 110 -5.82 -27.11 5.14
C HIS A 110 -4.49 -26.30 5.13
N VAL A 111 -4.23 -25.53 4.07
CA VAL A 111 -3.00 -24.73 3.89
C VAL A 111 -2.72 -23.82 5.09
N VAL A 112 -3.77 -23.29 5.72
CA VAL A 112 -3.67 -22.39 6.89
C VAL A 112 -2.93 -23.03 8.06
N ILE A 113 -3.25 -24.28 8.41
CA ILE A 113 -2.63 -24.98 9.55
C ILE A 113 -1.16 -25.25 9.23
N HIS A 114 -0.86 -25.71 8.02
CA HIS A 114 0.51 -25.90 7.57
C HIS A 114 1.32 -24.60 7.62
N SER A 115 0.75 -23.48 7.20
CA SER A 115 1.40 -22.16 7.30
C SER A 115 1.66 -21.76 8.76
N LEU A 116 0.72 -21.98 9.68
CA LEU A 116 0.92 -21.68 11.11
C LEU A 116 2.01 -22.55 11.74
N ILE A 117 2.11 -23.82 11.35
CA ILE A 117 3.19 -24.72 11.79
C ILE A 117 4.54 -24.18 11.30
N TRP A 118 4.65 -23.84 10.01
CA TRP A 118 5.88 -23.28 9.45
C TRP A 118 6.29 -21.96 10.10
N ILE A 119 5.34 -21.06 10.34
CA ILE A 119 5.59 -19.81 11.07
C ILE A 119 6.14 -20.13 12.46
N SER A 120 5.53 -21.07 13.18
CA SER A 120 5.96 -21.45 14.53
C SER A 120 7.37 -22.04 14.55
N ILE A 121 7.72 -22.88 13.58
CA ILE A 121 9.06 -23.44 13.41
C ILE A 121 10.07 -22.32 13.15
N LEU A 122 9.82 -21.45 12.18
CA LEU A 122 10.73 -20.35 11.81
C LEU A 122 10.94 -19.37 12.97
N MET A 123 9.88 -19.02 13.69
CA MET A 123 9.95 -18.18 14.89
C MET A 123 10.78 -18.84 15.99
N THR A 124 10.58 -20.14 16.23
CA THR A 124 11.31 -20.89 17.26
C THR A 124 12.80 -21.00 16.91
N LEU A 125 13.13 -21.29 15.65
CA LEU A 125 14.52 -21.36 15.19
C LEU A 125 15.22 -20.00 15.29
N SER A 126 14.54 -18.91 14.90
CA SER A 126 15.05 -17.55 15.05
C SER A 126 15.31 -17.21 16.53
N LEU A 127 14.36 -17.50 17.41
CA LEU A 127 14.50 -17.30 18.85
C LEU A 127 15.66 -18.11 19.43
N TYR A 128 15.76 -19.39 19.06
CA TYR A 128 16.83 -20.28 19.50
C TYR A 128 18.20 -19.76 19.06
N GLY A 129 18.33 -19.35 17.80
CA GLY A 129 19.57 -18.80 17.26
C GLY A 129 20.02 -17.50 17.94
N VAL A 130 19.07 -16.65 18.36
CA VAL A 130 19.38 -15.40 19.09
C VAL A 130 19.74 -15.66 20.56
N ILE A 131 19.15 -16.66 21.21
CA ILE A 131 19.37 -16.91 22.65
C ILE A 131 20.60 -17.79 22.90
N TYR A 132 20.84 -18.79 22.05
CA TYR A 132 21.81 -19.86 22.31
C TYR A 132 23.08 -19.78 21.44
N SER A 133 23.28 -18.69 20.71
CA SER A 133 24.49 -18.46 19.92
C SER A 133 25.03 -17.06 20.16
N ASP A 134 26.36 -16.92 20.13
CA ASP A 134 27.03 -15.61 20.09
C ASP A 134 27.54 -15.27 18.68
N SER A 135 27.23 -16.11 17.68
CA SER A 135 27.72 -15.92 16.32
C SER A 135 26.90 -14.88 15.57
N LEU A 136 27.56 -13.82 15.10
CA LEU A 136 26.98 -12.81 14.21
C LEU A 136 26.24 -13.45 13.03
N PHE A 137 26.82 -14.46 12.38
CA PHE A 137 26.17 -15.11 11.23
C PHE A 137 24.90 -15.87 11.61
N VAL A 138 24.86 -16.47 12.81
CA VAL A 138 23.64 -17.12 13.33
C VAL A 138 22.58 -16.07 13.63
N HIS A 139 22.95 -14.90 14.16
CA HIS A 139 22.03 -13.78 14.36
C HIS A 139 21.47 -13.24 13.04
N LEU A 140 22.31 -13.04 12.02
CA LEU A 140 21.85 -12.63 10.69
C LEU A 140 20.91 -13.66 10.07
N GLY A 141 21.25 -14.94 10.16
CA GLY A 141 20.39 -16.04 9.71
C GLY A 141 19.06 -16.07 10.47
N SER A 142 19.08 -15.84 11.78
CA SER A 142 17.89 -15.77 12.62
C SER A 142 16.99 -14.59 12.23
N GLY A 143 17.58 -13.44 11.91
CA GLY A 143 16.84 -12.29 11.36
C GLY A 143 16.20 -12.61 10.01
N ALA A 144 16.96 -13.27 9.11
CA ALA A 144 16.42 -13.71 7.83
C ALA A 144 15.23 -14.69 7.99
N LEU A 145 15.34 -15.68 8.87
CA LEU A 145 14.25 -16.61 9.20
C LEU A 145 13.02 -15.89 9.75
N LEU A 146 13.22 -14.88 10.61
CA LEU A 146 12.15 -14.03 11.12
C LEU A 146 11.44 -13.27 10.00
N GLY A 147 12.20 -12.77 9.02
CA GLY A 147 11.64 -12.13 7.82
C GLY A 147 10.76 -13.08 7.01
N VAL A 148 11.18 -14.34 6.80
CA VAL A 148 10.35 -15.36 6.13
C VAL A 148 9.08 -15.64 6.94
N ALA A 149 9.20 -15.76 8.27
CA ALA A 149 8.04 -15.97 9.15
C ALA A 149 7.02 -14.82 9.02
N TRP A 150 7.48 -13.57 8.93
CA TRP A 150 6.61 -12.42 8.72
C TRP A 150 5.91 -12.41 7.36
N ILE A 151 6.58 -12.83 6.28
CA ILE A 151 5.94 -12.97 4.96
C ILE A 151 4.79 -13.98 5.04
N LEU A 152 5.05 -15.17 5.59
CA LEU A 152 4.03 -16.21 5.74
C LEU A 152 2.89 -15.77 6.66
N SER A 153 3.20 -15.04 7.73
CA SER A 153 2.19 -14.50 8.65
C SER A 153 1.33 -13.44 7.97
N ALA A 154 1.93 -12.53 7.21
CA ALA A 154 1.22 -11.49 6.47
C ALA A 154 0.26 -12.08 5.43
N TYR A 155 0.63 -13.17 4.77
CA TYR A 155 -0.24 -13.93 3.88
C TYR A 155 -1.50 -14.48 4.56
N LEU A 156 -1.38 -15.03 5.77
CA LEU A 156 -2.54 -15.48 6.54
C LEU A 156 -3.38 -14.30 7.04
N GLY A 157 -2.73 -13.20 7.45
CA GLY A 157 -3.40 -11.96 7.81
C GLY A 157 -4.25 -11.43 6.65
N HIS A 158 -3.66 -11.34 5.46
CA HIS A 158 -4.32 -10.95 4.21
C HIS A 158 -5.57 -11.80 3.93
N ASP A 159 -5.41 -13.14 3.88
CA ASP A 159 -6.50 -14.04 3.54
C ASP A 159 -7.64 -13.98 4.55
N SER A 160 -7.29 -14.00 5.84
CA SER A 160 -8.25 -13.93 6.92
C SER A 160 -9.00 -12.59 6.91
N GLY A 161 -8.42 -11.56 6.29
CA GLY A 161 -9.01 -10.26 6.07
C GLY A 161 -10.12 -10.25 5.02
N HIS A 162 -10.00 -11.08 3.97
CA HIS A 162 -10.96 -11.17 2.86
C HIS A 162 -12.03 -12.23 3.06
N TYR A 163 -11.65 -13.39 3.61
CA TYR A 163 -12.57 -14.50 3.82
C TYR A 163 -12.30 -15.22 5.15
N VAL A 164 -13.20 -16.11 5.53
CA VAL A 164 -13.05 -16.90 6.76
C VAL A 164 -12.07 -18.03 6.46
N ILE A 165 -10.82 -17.94 6.92
CA ILE A 165 -9.80 -18.98 6.70
C ILE A 165 -9.90 -20.13 7.71
N MET A 166 -10.45 -19.87 8.90
CA MET A 166 -10.62 -20.85 9.99
C MET A 166 -12.00 -21.53 9.95
N SER A 167 -12.26 -22.40 10.93
CA SER A 167 -13.52 -23.15 11.08
C SER A 167 -14.74 -22.26 11.40
N ASN A 168 -14.54 -21.11 12.06
CA ASN A 168 -15.60 -20.15 12.33
C ASN A 168 -15.08 -18.70 12.39
N LYS A 169 -16.01 -17.73 12.47
CA LYS A 169 -15.70 -16.29 12.49
C LYS A 169 -14.85 -15.87 13.71
N GLY A 170 -15.06 -16.51 14.86
CA GLY A 170 -14.30 -16.24 16.09
C GLY A 170 -12.83 -16.64 15.96
N PHE A 171 -12.56 -17.88 15.56
CA PHE A 171 -11.20 -18.35 15.28
C PHE A 171 -10.55 -17.57 14.13
N ASN A 172 -11.33 -17.15 13.12
CA ASN A 172 -10.81 -16.31 12.05
C ASN A 172 -10.33 -14.96 12.56
N LYS A 173 -11.11 -14.33 13.46
CA LYS A 173 -10.73 -13.08 14.11
C LYS A 173 -9.49 -13.26 15.01
N PHE A 174 -9.38 -14.39 15.72
CA PHE A 174 -8.17 -14.71 16.47
C PHE A 174 -6.96 -14.84 15.52
N ALA A 175 -7.08 -15.59 14.43
CA ALA A 175 -6.02 -15.74 13.43
C ALA A 175 -5.61 -14.39 12.81
N GLN A 176 -6.58 -13.51 12.50
CA GLN A 176 -6.32 -12.14 12.05
C GLN A 176 -5.43 -11.38 13.05
N ILE A 177 -5.83 -11.33 14.32
CA ILE A 177 -5.10 -10.56 15.35
C ILE A 177 -3.73 -11.18 15.63
N LEU A 178 -3.63 -12.51 15.67
CA LEU A 178 -2.36 -13.19 15.86
C LEU A 178 -1.39 -12.90 14.71
N THR A 179 -1.81 -13.17 13.47
CA THR A 179 -0.93 -13.14 12.29
C THR A 179 -0.64 -11.72 11.81
N GLY A 180 -1.63 -10.83 11.81
CA GLY A 180 -1.44 -9.40 11.55
C GLY A 180 -0.80 -8.69 12.75
N ASN A 181 -1.53 -8.54 13.84
CA ASN A 181 -1.11 -7.63 14.91
C ASN A 181 0.07 -8.18 15.74
N CYS A 182 -0.08 -9.36 16.36
CA CYS A 182 0.87 -9.86 17.35
C CYS A 182 2.21 -10.28 16.73
N LEU A 183 2.18 -10.91 15.56
CA LEU A 183 3.39 -11.43 14.90
C LEU A 183 4.05 -10.38 14.01
N THR A 184 3.29 -9.51 13.35
CA THR A 184 3.87 -8.58 12.36
C THR A 184 3.92 -7.13 12.80
N GLY A 185 3.21 -6.73 13.86
CA GLY A 185 3.15 -5.34 14.32
C GLY A 185 2.24 -4.44 13.48
N ILE A 186 1.54 -4.99 12.49
CA ILE A 186 0.65 -4.27 11.58
C ILE A 186 -0.80 -4.54 12.01
N SER A 187 -1.60 -3.49 12.18
CA SER A 187 -2.98 -3.65 12.61
C SER A 187 -3.85 -4.20 11.47
N MET A 188 -4.60 -5.27 11.75
CA MET A 188 -5.61 -5.77 10.82
C MET A 188 -6.75 -4.77 10.56
N ALA A 189 -7.05 -3.88 11.50
CA ALA A 189 -7.99 -2.78 11.24
C ALA A 189 -7.41 -1.77 10.24
N TRP A 190 -6.12 -1.43 10.34
CA TRP A 190 -5.45 -0.58 9.36
C TRP A 190 -5.39 -1.24 7.99
N TRP A 191 -4.93 -2.49 7.95
CA TRP A 191 -4.82 -3.24 6.71
C TRP A 191 -6.17 -3.37 6.00
N LYS A 192 -7.26 -3.72 6.70
CA LYS A 192 -8.60 -3.79 6.09
C LYS A 192 -9.07 -2.44 5.57
N TRP A 193 -8.79 -1.38 6.32
CA TRP A 193 -9.21 -0.04 5.96
C TRP A 193 -8.54 0.46 4.67
N THR A 194 -7.24 0.25 4.51
CA THR A 194 -6.52 0.65 3.28
C THR A 194 -6.74 -0.33 2.15
N HIS A 195 -6.60 -1.63 2.41
CA HIS A 195 -6.59 -2.64 1.36
C HIS A 195 -7.97 -2.80 0.70
N ASN A 196 -9.07 -2.73 1.46
CA ASN A 196 -10.40 -2.76 0.86
C ASN A 196 -10.66 -1.52 -0.03
N ALA A 197 -10.09 -0.36 0.33
CA ALA A 197 -10.18 0.82 -0.51
C ALA A 197 -9.37 0.66 -1.80
N HIS A 198 -8.14 0.12 -1.69
CA HIS A 198 -7.31 -0.22 -2.85
C HIS A 198 -8.05 -1.13 -3.83
N HIS A 199 -8.65 -2.23 -3.35
CA HIS A 199 -9.40 -3.12 -4.23
C HIS A 199 -10.56 -2.45 -4.98
N ILE A 200 -11.33 -1.61 -4.29
CA ILE A 200 -12.47 -0.90 -4.89
C ILE A 200 -11.99 0.14 -5.90
N SER A 201 -10.84 0.75 -5.65
CA SER A 201 -10.31 1.87 -6.43
C SER A 201 -9.02 1.52 -7.15
N CYS A 202 -8.81 0.25 -7.51
CA CYS A 202 -7.52 -0.27 -7.95
C CYS A 202 -6.90 0.64 -9.01
N ASN A 203 -5.70 1.15 -8.71
CA ASN A 203 -4.91 2.03 -9.55
C ASN A 203 -5.48 3.43 -9.87
N SER A 204 -6.47 3.91 -9.11
CA SER A 204 -6.88 5.32 -9.11
C SER A 204 -5.88 6.18 -8.36
N LEU A 205 -5.30 7.20 -9.00
CA LEU A 205 -4.30 8.06 -8.35
C LEU A 205 -4.87 8.89 -7.18
N ASP A 206 -6.17 9.22 -7.21
CA ASP A 206 -6.84 10.06 -6.22
C ASP A 206 -7.72 9.28 -5.23
N TYR A 207 -8.06 8.01 -5.50
CA TYR A 207 -8.82 7.15 -4.57
C TYR A 207 -8.02 5.97 -3.98
N ASP A 208 -7.00 5.45 -4.67
CA ASP A 208 -6.25 4.27 -4.22
C ASP A 208 -5.14 4.65 -3.22
N PRO A 209 -5.21 4.24 -1.93
CA PRO A 209 -4.14 4.53 -0.98
C PRO A 209 -2.79 3.88 -1.34
N ASP A 210 -2.79 2.81 -2.15
CA ASP A 210 -1.59 2.05 -2.49
C ASP A 210 -0.78 2.69 -3.64
N LEU A 211 -1.24 3.80 -4.22
CA LEU A 211 -0.47 4.63 -5.16
C LEU A 211 -0.10 6.02 -4.60
N GLN A 212 -0.55 6.35 -3.38
CA GLN A 212 -0.46 7.71 -2.83
C GLN A 212 0.77 7.90 -1.94
N HIS A 213 1.95 7.75 -2.54
CA HIS A 213 3.23 7.68 -1.84
C HIS A 213 4.07 8.96 -1.87
N ILE A 214 3.51 10.09 -2.32
CA ILE A 214 4.15 11.40 -2.19
C ILE A 214 4.47 11.67 -0.71
N PRO A 215 5.69 12.12 -0.37
CA PRO A 215 6.73 12.65 -1.27
C PRO A 215 7.74 11.63 -1.81
N VAL A 216 7.67 10.34 -1.45
CA VAL A 216 8.75 9.36 -1.71
C VAL A 216 8.66 8.75 -3.11
N PHE A 217 7.47 8.33 -3.54
CA PHE A 217 7.25 7.73 -4.86
C PHE A 217 6.12 8.43 -5.61
N ALA A 218 6.25 8.43 -6.93
CA ALA A 218 5.19 8.75 -7.88
C ALA A 218 5.28 7.79 -9.06
N VAL A 219 4.18 7.08 -9.33
CA VAL A 219 4.06 6.11 -10.44
C VAL A 219 3.60 6.77 -11.75
N SER A 220 3.17 8.03 -11.69
CA SER A 220 2.72 8.83 -12.84
C SER A 220 3.01 10.31 -12.59
N SER A 221 3.28 11.04 -13.66
CA SER A 221 3.44 12.50 -13.63
C SER A 221 2.15 13.26 -13.37
N GLU A 222 0.98 12.61 -13.48
CA GLU A 222 -0.29 13.21 -13.06
C GLU A 222 -0.29 13.61 -11.58
N LEU A 223 0.49 12.91 -10.74
CA LEU A 223 0.67 13.28 -9.34
C LEU A 223 1.41 14.62 -9.16
N PHE A 224 2.01 15.18 -10.21
CA PHE A 224 2.68 16.48 -10.17
C PHE A 224 1.70 17.66 -10.25
N HIS A 225 0.44 17.40 -10.61
CA HIS A 225 -0.63 18.39 -10.71
C HIS A 225 -1.40 18.61 -9.39
N ASN A 226 -0.83 18.23 -8.24
CA ASN A 226 -1.44 18.36 -6.91
C ASN A 226 -2.84 17.72 -6.81
N LEU A 227 -2.90 16.40 -6.87
CA LEU A 227 -4.16 15.67 -6.79
C LEU A 227 -4.72 15.64 -5.36
N ARG A 228 -6.05 15.72 -5.23
CA ARG A 228 -6.73 15.52 -3.95
C ARG A 228 -6.86 14.03 -3.65
N SER A 229 -6.27 13.53 -2.57
CA SER A 229 -6.59 12.19 -2.06
C SER A 229 -7.96 12.17 -1.39
N TRP A 230 -8.90 11.45 -2.01
CA TRP A 230 -10.23 11.20 -1.46
C TRP A 230 -10.20 10.20 -0.30
N PHE A 231 -9.25 9.27 -0.30
CA PHE A 231 -9.04 8.32 0.78
C PHE A 231 -8.53 8.98 2.08
N TYR A 232 -7.43 9.74 1.99
CA TYR A 232 -6.84 10.40 3.16
C TYR A 232 -7.52 11.72 3.50
N GLY A 233 -8.28 12.31 2.58
CA GLY A 233 -8.86 13.63 2.77
C GLY A 233 -7.79 14.73 2.86
N ARG A 234 -6.69 14.60 2.09
CA ARG A 234 -5.60 15.58 1.99
C ARG A 234 -5.18 15.79 0.53
N GLU A 235 -4.55 16.92 0.24
CA GLU A 235 -3.90 17.13 -1.07
C GLU A 235 -2.56 16.39 -1.13
N LEU A 236 -2.28 15.77 -2.27
CA LEU A 236 -1.02 15.11 -2.59
C LEU A 236 -0.15 16.13 -3.32
N THR A 237 0.45 17.02 -2.54
CA THR A 237 1.20 18.17 -3.07
C THR A 237 2.56 17.74 -3.62
N PHE A 238 2.81 18.05 -4.89
CA PHE A 238 4.13 17.90 -5.50
C PHE A 238 4.98 19.14 -5.25
N ASP A 239 5.60 19.16 -4.08
CA ASP A 239 6.46 20.25 -3.64
C ASP A 239 7.96 20.00 -3.92
N ARG A 240 8.84 20.88 -3.43
CA ARG A 240 10.29 20.74 -3.62
C ARG A 240 10.88 19.49 -2.96
N ILE A 241 10.31 19.04 -1.85
CA ILE A 241 10.75 17.84 -1.14
C ILE A 241 10.35 16.61 -1.94
N ALA A 242 9.08 16.56 -2.39
CA ALA A 242 8.59 15.52 -3.28
C ALA A 242 9.42 15.45 -4.56
N ARG A 243 9.69 16.59 -5.20
CA ARG A 243 10.57 16.67 -6.38
C ARG A 243 11.93 16.06 -6.11
N PHE A 244 12.58 16.40 -5.00
CA PHE A 244 13.88 15.86 -4.67
C PHE A 244 13.85 14.34 -4.56
N PHE A 245 12.97 13.76 -3.75
CA PHE A 245 12.89 12.30 -3.59
C PHE A 245 12.49 11.58 -4.87
N ILE A 246 11.45 12.06 -5.55
CA ILE A 246 10.93 11.47 -6.80
C ILE A 246 11.99 11.53 -7.90
N SER A 247 12.84 12.57 -7.95
CA SER A 247 13.95 12.65 -8.91
C SER A 247 14.94 11.49 -8.80
N TYR A 248 15.00 10.77 -7.67
CA TYR A 248 15.91 9.63 -7.46
C TYR A 248 15.18 8.32 -7.13
N GLN A 249 13.86 8.27 -7.29
CA GLN A 249 13.06 7.14 -6.83
C GLN A 249 13.45 5.79 -7.45
N HIS A 250 13.88 5.76 -8.71
CA HIS A 250 14.31 4.52 -9.39
C HIS A 250 15.61 3.94 -8.82
N TRP A 251 16.47 4.76 -8.22
CA TRP A 251 17.68 4.29 -7.51
C TRP A 251 17.38 3.93 -6.05
N THR A 252 16.44 4.64 -5.44
CA THR A 252 16.09 4.47 -4.02
C THR A 252 14.99 3.43 -3.78
N PHE A 253 14.36 2.90 -4.84
CA PHE A 253 13.27 1.94 -4.76
C PHE A 253 13.56 0.77 -3.81
N TYR A 254 14.61 -0.02 -4.08
CA TYR A 254 14.93 -1.19 -3.25
C TYR A 254 15.35 -0.81 -1.82
N PRO A 255 16.25 0.17 -1.58
CA PRO A 255 16.56 0.63 -0.22
C PRO A 255 15.32 1.07 0.57
N VAL A 256 14.38 1.77 -0.07
CA VAL A 256 13.13 2.18 0.58
C VAL A 256 12.25 0.95 0.85
N MET A 257 12.18 -0.04 -0.04
CA MET A 257 11.40 -1.27 0.20
C MET A 257 11.89 -2.07 1.41
N VAL A 258 13.20 -2.03 1.71
CA VAL A 258 13.76 -2.63 2.94
C VAL A 258 13.14 -1.98 4.18
N VAL A 259 13.03 -0.65 4.21
CA VAL A 259 12.49 0.09 5.37
C VAL A 259 11.00 0.42 5.28
N ALA A 260 10.31 0.02 4.20
CA ALA A 260 8.91 0.35 3.96
C ALA A 260 7.97 -0.12 5.08
N ARG A 261 8.38 -1.16 5.82
CA ARG A 261 7.68 -1.64 7.01
C ARG A 261 7.51 -0.59 8.10
N ILE A 262 8.46 0.33 8.23
CA ILE A 262 8.38 1.44 9.20
C ILE A 262 7.16 2.32 8.88
N ASN A 263 6.87 2.56 7.59
CA ASN A 263 5.65 3.27 7.20
C ASN A 263 4.40 2.48 7.60
N LEU A 264 4.37 1.16 7.43
CA LEU A 264 3.23 0.33 7.85
C LEU A 264 2.98 0.40 9.37
N TYR A 265 4.05 0.43 10.18
CA TYR A 265 3.96 0.66 11.62
C TYR A 265 3.42 2.04 11.95
N LEU A 266 3.97 3.09 11.33
CA LEU A 266 3.52 4.46 11.54
C LEU A 266 2.04 4.61 11.19
N GLN A 267 1.60 4.08 10.05
CA GLN A 267 0.22 4.14 9.60
C GLN A 267 -0.73 3.36 10.52
N THR A 268 -0.27 2.21 11.04
CA THR A 268 -0.97 1.47 12.09
C THR A 268 -1.20 2.33 13.33
N PHE A 269 -0.15 2.99 13.83
CA PHE A 269 -0.26 3.87 15.00
C PHE A 269 -1.17 5.09 14.73
N LEU A 270 -0.98 5.74 13.58
CA LEU A 270 -1.77 6.90 13.18
C LEU A 270 -3.27 6.57 13.10
N LEU A 271 -3.65 5.38 12.62
CA LEU A 271 -5.05 4.98 12.62
C LEU A 271 -5.57 4.65 14.03
N LEU A 272 -4.85 3.81 14.77
CA LEU A 272 -5.34 3.28 16.05
C LEU A 272 -5.48 4.37 17.11
N PHE A 273 -4.59 5.36 17.10
CA PHE A 273 -4.57 6.46 18.06
C PHE A 273 -5.26 7.74 17.56
N ASN A 274 -5.90 7.73 16.39
CA ASN A 274 -6.71 8.86 15.95
C ASN A 274 -8.09 8.84 16.61
N PRO A 275 -8.39 9.77 17.55
CA PRO A 275 -9.65 9.76 18.28
C PRO A 275 -10.85 10.10 17.39
N LYS A 276 -10.64 10.76 16.25
CA LYS A 276 -11.69 11.19 15.33
C LYS A 276 -12.21 10.08 14.41
N ARG A 277 -11.51 8.95 14.35
CA ARG A 277 -11.92 7.82 13.51
C ARG A 277 -12.59 6.73 14.32
N ASN A 278 -13.63 6.15 13.75
CA ASN A 278 -14.20 4.91 14.27
C ASN A 278 -13.34 3.74 13.78
N VAL A 279 -12.82 2.93 14.70
CA VAL A 279 -11.97 1.77 14.38
C VAL A 279 -12.59 0.52 15.01
N PRO A 280 -13.09 -0.43 14.20
CA PRO A 280 -13.67 -1.66 14.71
C PRO A 280 -12.70 -2.42 15.62
N HIS A 281 -13.15 -2.76 16.82
CA HIS A 281 -12.36 -3.47 17.83
C HIS A 281 -11.00 -2.82 18.12
N ARG A 282 -10.96 -1.47 18.22
CA ARG A 282 -9.75 -0.69 18.51
C ARG A 282 -8.91 -1.26 19.65
N VAL A 283 -9.53 -1.57 20.80
CA VAL A 283 -8.81 -2.08 21.99
C VAL A 283 -8.08 -3.38 21.68
N VAL A 284 -8.75 -4.34 21.04
CA VAL A 284 -8.13 -5.63 20.67
C VAL A 284 -6.98 -5.42 19.68
N ASN A 285 -7.12 -4.48 18.74
CA ASN A 285 -6.06 -4.15 17.81
C ASN A 285 -4.83 -3.55 18.51
N ILE A 286 -5.05 -2.64 19.46
CA ILE A 286 -4.00 -2.03 20.29
C ILE A 286 -3.29 -3.10 21.11
N LEU A 287 -4.03 -3.94 21.84
CA LEU A 287 -3.45 -5.03 22.62
C LEU A 287 -2.63 -5.99 21.74
N GLY A 288 -3.13 -6.33 20.55
CA GLY A 288 -2.41 -7.16 19.60
C GLY A 288 -1.09 -6.55 19.15
N ILE A 289 -1.04 -5.27 18.78
CA ILE A 289 0.24 -4.65 18.39
C ILE A 289 1.18 -4.46 19.58
N LEU A 290 0.65 -4.28 20.80
CA LEU A 290 1.47 -4.19 22.02
C LEU A 290 2.24 -5.49 22.28
N VAL A 291 1.65 -6.65 21.93
CA VAL A 291 2.38 -7.93 21.97
C VAL A 291 3.64 -7.85 21.10
N PHE A 292 3.51 -7.42 19.84
CA PHE A 292 4.64 -7.24 18.92
C PHE A 292 5.70 -6.27 19.48
N TRP A 293 5.25 -5.09 19.91
CA TRP A 293 6.12 -4.06 20.47
C TRP A 293 6.69 -4.40 21.86
N THR A 294 6.34 -5.55 22.41
CA THR A 294 6.96 -6.11 23.62
C THR A 294 7.98 -7.17 23.26
N TRP A 295 7.57 -8.23 22.54
CA TRP A 295 8.47 -9.36 22.30
C TRP A 295 9.60 -9.03 21.32
N PHE A 296 9.34 -8.21 20.30
CA PHE A 296 10.34 -7.94 19.27
C PHE A 296 11.50 -7.09 19.81
N PRO A 297 11.28 -5.97 20.53
CA PRO A 297 12.37 -5.27 21.21
C PRO A 297 13.08 -6.12 22.27
N LEU A 298 12.35 -6.99 22.99
CA LEU A 298 12.95 -7.90 23.96
C LEU A 298 13.91 -8.89 23.27
N LEU A 299 13.50 -9.49 22.15
CA LEU A 299 14.36 -10.37 21.35
C LEU A 299 15.62 -9.63 20.87
N ILE A 300 15.45 -8.41 20.35
CA ILE A 300 16.59 -7.58 19.93
C ILE A 300 17.51 -7.28 21.11
N SER A 301 16.98 -7.06 22.31
CA SER A 301 17.78 -6.75 23.49
C SER A 301 18.69 -7.90 23.94
N CYS A 302 18.37 -9.14 23.55
CA CYS A 302 19.22 -10.32 23.80
C CYS A 302 20.50 -10.34 22.96
N LEU A 303 20.57 -9.56 21.86
CA LEU A 303 21.76 -9.50 21.02
C LEU A 303 22.89 -8.72 21.71
N PRO A 304 24.16 -9.16 21.56
CA PRO A 304 25.27 -8.73 22.41
C PRO A 304 25.73 -7.29 22.14
N SER A 305 25.64 -6.81 20.90
CA SER A 305 26.12 -5.48 20.50
C SER A 305 25.04 -4.64 19.78
N TRP A 306 25.16 -3.31 19.83
CA TRP A 306 24.25 -2.42 19.10
C TRP A 306 24.33 -2.61 17.59
N GLN A 307 25.52 -2.89 17.08
CA GLN A 307 25.78 -3.20 15.68
C GLN A 307 25.00 -4.44 15.24
N GLU A 308 25.06 -5.52 16.02
CA GLU A 308 24.30 -6.74 15.74
C GLU A 308 22.79 -6.53 15.80
N ARG A 309 22.30 -5.73 16.74
CA ARG A 309 20.88 -5.36 16.83
C ARG A 309 20.39 -4.71 15.54
N VAL A 310 21.15 -3.73 15.04
CA VAL A 310 20.82 -3.04 13.77
C VAL A 310 20.88 -4.03 12.60
N LEU A 311 21.93 -4.84 12.53
CA LEU A 311 22.10 -5.81 11.44
C LEU A 311 21.01 -6.90 11.44
N PHE A 312 20.60 -7.40 12.60
CA PHE A 312 19.50 -8.35 12.75
C PHE A 312 18.17 -7.78 12.24
N VAL A 313 17.86 -6.53 12.61
CA VAL A 313 16.66 -5.83 12.14
C VAL A 313 16.73 -5.63 10.63
N LEU A 314 17.87 -5.18 10.10
CA LEU A 314 18.08 -5.00 8.67
C LEU A 314 17.96 -6.31 7.90
N ALA A 315 18.49 -7.42 8.41
CA ALA A 315 18.36 -8.74 7.79
C ALA A 315 16.87 -9.17 7.73
N SER A 316 16.15 -9.02 8.83
CA SER A 316 14.71 -9.32 8.92
C SER A 316 13.90 -8.48 7.93
N PHE A 317 14.19 -7.18 7.85
CA PHE A 317 13.54 -6.23 6.97
C PHE A 317 13.87 -6.49 5.50
N THR A 318 15.12 -6.82 5.19
CA THR A 318 15.58 -7.13 3.83
C THR A 318 14.86 -8.35 3.29
N VAL A 319 14.76 -9.44 4.05
CA VAL A 319 14.01 -10.62 3.60
C VAL A 319 12.54 -10.28 3.41
N THR A 320 11.93 -9.60 4.37
CA THR A 320 10.51 -9.21 4.29
C THR A 320 10.21 -8.27 3.12
N SER A 321 11.20 -7.48 2.69
CA SER A 321 11.07 -6.52 1.58
C SER A 321 10.69 -7.19 0.26
N PHE A 322 10.99 -8.48 0.10
CA PHE A 322 10.54 -9.26 -1.07
C PHE A 322 9.03 -9.14 -1.28
N GLN A 323 8.25 -9.21 -0.21
CA GLN A 323 6.80 -9.06 -0.27
C GLN A 323 6.37 -7.61 -0.59
N HIS A 324 7.07 -6.59 -0.05
CA HIS A 324 6.78 -5.19 -0.37
C HIS A 324 7.07 -4.89 -1.85
N ILE A 325 8.18 -5.39 -2.36
CA ILE A 325 8.56 -5.29 -3.77
C ILE A 325 7.45 -5.92 -4.60
N GLN A 326 7.05 -7.16 -4.30
CA GLN A 326 6.00 -7.85 -5.04
C GLN A 326 4.70 -7.04 -5.14
N PHE A 327 4.21 -6.47 -4.02
CA PHE A 327 3.01 -5.61 -4.06
C PHE A 327 3.17 -4.44 -5.06
N CYS A 328 4.35 -3.81 -5.09
CA CYS A 328 4.63 -2.74 -6.04
C CYS A 328 4.66 -3.27 -7.48
N LEU A 329 5.29 -4.43 -7.72
CA LEU A 329 5.39 -5.03 -9.06
C LEU A 329 4.03 -5.34 -9.67
N ASN A 330 3.05 -5.69 -8.84
CA ASN A 330 1.70 -6.00 -9.28
C ASN A 330 0.91 -4.77 -9.76
N HIS A 331 1.32 -3.54 -9.39
CA HIS A 331 0.49 -2.34 -9.56
C HIS A 331 1.20 -1.12 -10.15
N PHE A 332 2.47 -0.87 -9.79
CA PHE A 332 3.16 0.39 -10.11
C PHE A 332 3.35 0.59 -11.62
N ALA A 333 3.56 -0.49 -12.36
CA ALA A 333 3.67 -0.46 -13.82
C ALA A 333 2.34 -0.75 -14.54
N ALA A 334 1.24 -0.96 -13.80
CA ALA A 334 -0.07 -1.16 -14.39
C ALA A 334 -0.68 0.18 -14.83
N ASN A 335 -1.81 0.15 -15.55
CA ASN A 335 -2.42 1.38 -16.01
C ASN A 335 -3.00 2.13 -14.80
N VAL A 336 -2.93 3.44 -14.83
CA VAL A 336 -3.48 4.31 -13.79
C VAL A 336 -4.55 5.23 -14.38
N TYR A 337 -5.44 5.74 -13.54
CA TYR A 337 -6.42 6.76 -13.92
C TYR A 337 -6.63 7.78 -12.80
N VAL A 338 -7.25 8.90 -13.13
CA VAL A 338 -7.72 9.90 -12.16
C VAL A 338 -9.23 9.90 -12.18
N GLY A 339 -9.85 9.88 -11.00
CA GLY A 339 -11.29 9.92 -10.82
C GLY A 339 -11.82 8.77 -9.99
N LYS A 340 -13.14 8.86 -9.74
CA LYS A 340 -13.91 7.90 -8.95
C LYS A 340 -13.91 6.52 -9.65
N PRO A 341 -13.78 5.40 -8.91
CA PRO A 341 -13.92 4.08 -9.51
C PRO A 341 -15.33 3.86 -10.05
N GLU A 342 -15.43 3.01 -11.08
CA GLU A 342 -16.69 2.66 -11.74
C GLU A 342 -17.13 1.24 -11.33
N GLY A 343 -18.38 1.11 -10.88
CA GLY A 343 -18.94 -0.16 -10.42
C GLY A 343 -19.38 -1.13 -11.52
N ASN A 344 -19.65 -0.61 -12.73
CA ASN A 344 -20.20 -1.38 -13.87
C ASN A 344 -19.13 -1.96 -14.79
N ASP A 345 -17.95 -1.34 -14.87
CA ASP A 345 -16.80 -1.83 -15.64
C ASP A 345 -15.77 -2.49 -14.72
N TRP A 346 -16.25 -3.10 -13.63
CA TRP A 346 -15.44 -3.70 -12.58
C TRP A 346 -14.37 -4.63 -13.14
N PHE A 347 -14.76 -5.59 -13.99
CA PHE A 347 -13.84 -6.55 -14.58
C PHE A 347 -12.74 -5.87 -15.41
N GLU A 348 -13.11 -4.90 -16.25
CA GLU A 348 -12.17 -4.13 -17.07
C GLU A 348 -11.20 -3.32 -16.20
N LYS A 349 -11.69 -2.60 -15.19
CA LYS A 349 -10.84 -1.84 -14.26
C LYS A 349 -9.84 -2.75 -13.55
N GLN A 350 -10.26 -3.90 -13.03
CA GLN A 350 -9.35 -4.83 -12.37
C GLN A 350 -8.30 -5.39 -13.34
N THR A 351 -8.66 -5.70 -14.59
CA THR A 351 -7.69 -6.12 -15.61
C THR A 351 -6.68 -5.03 -15.97
N SER A 352 -7.14 -3.77 -16.02
CA SER A 352 -6.31 -2.61 -16.37
C SER A 352 -5.39 -2.15 -15.22
N GLY A 353 -5.78 -2.38 -13.97
CA GLY A 353 -5.04 -1.98 -12.77
C GLY A 353 -4.07 -3.02 -12.21
N THR A 354 -3.98 -4.22 -12.80
CA THR A 354 -3.19 -5.33 -12.23
C THR A 354 -2.21 -5.97 -13.22
N ILE A 355 -1.12 -6.48 -12.67
CA ILE A 355 -0.11 -7.31 -13.34
C ILE A 355 0.09 -8.58 -12.51
N ASN A 356 -0.01 -9.74 -13.16
CA ASN A 356 0.34 -11.03 -12.59
C ASN A 356 1.84 -11.33 -12.76
N ILE A 357 2.36 -12.17 -11.86
CA ILE A 357 3.72 -12.69 -11.93
C ILE A 357 3.65 -14.13 -12.42
N ASP A 358 4.27 -14.42 -13.56
CA ASP A 358 4.38 -15.79 -14.05
C ASP A 358 5.49 -16.53 -13.29
N CYS A 359 5.14 -17.70 -12.75
CA CYS A 359 6.06 -18.55 -12.03
C CYS A 359 5.63 -20.01 -12.05
N ALA A 360 6.63 -20.90 -11.93
CA ALA A 360 6.40 -22.33 -11.72
C ALA A 360 5.57 -22.57 -10.45
N SER A 361 4.80 -23.66 -10.43
CA SER A 361 3.91 -24.02 -9.31
C SER A 361 4.65 -24.24 -7.99
N CYS A 362 5.91 -24.67 -8.02
CA CYS A 362 6.73 -24.80 -6.82
C CYS A 362 6.98 -23.45 -6.10
N MET A 363 6.84 -22.34 -6.82
CA MET A 363 7.01 -20.98 -6.28
C MET A 363 5.73 -20.43 -5.65
N ASP A 364 4.63 -21.17 -5.66
CA ASP A 364 3.36 -20.72 -5.06
C ASP A 364 3.50 -20.43 -3.56
N TRP A 365 4.34 -21.20 -2.87
CA TRP A 365 4.67 -20.97 -1.46
C TRP A 365 5.41 -19.65 -1.24
N LEU A 366 6.31 -19.29 -2.16
CA LEU A 366 7.12 -18.07 -2.04
C LEU A 366 6.29 -16.82 -2.30
N PHE A 367 5.51 -16.81 -3.37
CA PHE A 367 4.72 -15.65 -3.79
C PHE A 367 3.38 -15.54 -3.08
N GLY A 368 2.93 -16.61 -2.42
CA GLY A 368 1.78 -16.60 -1.55
C GLY A 368 0.51 -16.06 -2.20
N GLY A 369 0.23 -16.43 -3.44
CA GLY A 369 -0.98 -16.06 -4.20
C GLY A 369 -0.94 -14.67 -4.85
N LEU A 370 -0.02 -13.79 -4.45
CA LEU A 370 0.14 -12.45 -5.04
C LEU A 370 0.64 -12.48 -6.49
N GLN A 371 1.13 -13.62 -6.96
CA GLN A 371 1.43 -13.86 -8.36
C GLN A 371 0.16 -13.89 -9.25
N PHE A 372 -1.01 -14.13 -8.64
CA PHE A 372 -2.33 -14.16 -9.29
C PHE A 372 -3.17 -12.95 -8.87
N GLN A 373 -2.59 -11.75 -9.01
CA GLN A 373 -3.18 -10.51 -8.52
C GLN A 373 -4.51 -10.18 -9.21
N LEU A 374 -4.62 -10.40 -10.53
CA LEU A 374 -5.87 -10.18 -11.25
C LEU A 374 -6.99 -11.10 -10.73
N GLU A 375 -6.71 -12.40 -10.60
CA GLU A 375 -7.67 -13.37 -10.09
C GLU A 375 -8.09 -13.03 -8.66
N HIS A 376 -7.16 -12.55 -7.84
CA HIS A 376 -7.43 -12.07 -6.48
C HIS A 376 -8.34 -10.84 -6.47
N HIS A 377 -8.06 -9.81 -7.27
CA HIS A 377 -8.89 -8.60 -7.36
C HIS A 377 -10.30 -8.87 -7.91
N LEU A 378 -10.42 -9.82 -8.85
CA LEU A 378 -11.71 -10.24 -9.38
C LEU A 378 -12.50 -11.12 -8.41
N PHE A 379 -11.83 -11.92 -7.59
CA PHE A 379 -12.47 -12.84 -6.63
C PHE A 379 -11.76 -12.82 -5.26
N PRO A 380 -11.86 -11.72 -4.49
CA PRO A 380 -11.09 -11.57 -3.24
C PRO A 380 -11.43 -12.63 -2.17
N ARG A 381 -12.64 -13.18 -2.26
CA ARG A 381 -13.10 -14.28 -1.39
C ARG A 381 -12.52 -15.65 -1.75
N LEU A 382 -11.87 -15.78 -2.91
CA LEU A 382 -11.40 -17.06 -3.40
C LEU A 382 -10.14 -17.48 -2.63
N PRO A 383 -10.11 -18.68 -2.02
CA PRO A 383 -8.92 -19.14 -1.32
C PRO A 383 -7.72 -19.23 -2.26
N ARG A 384 -6.54 -18.79 -1.78
CA ARG A 384 -5.32 -18.70 -2.61
C ARG A 384 -4.93 -20.02 -3.31
N CYS A 385 -5.22 -21.16 -2.68
CA CYS A 385 -4.98 -22.48 -3.26
C CYS A 385 -5.83 -22.80 -4.51
N GLN A 386 -6.82 -21.96 -4.83
CA GLN A 386 -7.64 -22.08 -6.04
C GLN A 386 -7.21 -21.12 -7.15
N LEU A 387 -6.43 -20.06 -6.85
CA LEU A 387 -6.09 -19.00 -7.82
C LEU A 387 -5.43 -19.56 -9.09
N ARG A 388 -4.45 -20.45 -8.94
CA ARG A 388 -3.79 -21.10 -10.08
C ARG A 388 -4.75 -21.89 -10.97
N LYS A 389 -5.79 -22.50 -10.39
CA LYS A 389 -6.78 -23.29 -11.14
C LYS A 389 -7.72 -22.41 -11.95
N VAL A 390 -8.06 -21.23 -11.45
CA VAL A 390 -8.97 -20.30 -12.14
C VAL A 390 -8.24 -19.40 -13.13
N ALA A 391 -6.93 -19.19 -12.97
CA ALA A 391 -6.14 -18.31 -13.84
C ALA A 391 -6.32 -18.56 -15.36
N PRO A 392 -6.30 -19.82 -15.87
CA PRO A 392 -6.57 -20.07 -17.29
C PRO A 392 -7.98 -19.66 -17.73
N ILE A 393 -8.99 -19.86 -16.87
CA ILE A 393 -10.40 -19.49 -17.15
C ILE A 393 -10.52 -17.96 -17.26
N ILE A 394 -9.87 -17.23 -16.36
CA ILE A 394 -9.88 -15.76 -16.37
C ILE A 394 -9.13 -15.21 -17.58
N ARG A 395 -8.01 -15.84 -17.97
CA ARG A 395 -7.27 -15.50 -19.19
C ARG A 395 -8.13 -15.67 -20.45
N ASP A 396 -8.88 -16.76 -20.55
CA ASP A 396 -9.78 -17.00 -21.68
C ASP A 396 -10.92 -15.97 -21.74
N LEU A 397 -11.46 -15.58 -20.57
CA LEU A 397 -12.47 -14.52 -20.50
C LEU A 397 -11.90 -13.16 -20.92
N CYS A 398 -10.69 -12.81 -20.48
CA CYS A 398 -10.01 -11.58 -20.91
C CYS A 398 -9.80 -11.60 -22.43
N LYS A 399 -9.38 -12.73 -23.00
CA LYS A 399 -9.21 -12.90 -24.45
C LYS A 399 -10.53 -12.72 -25.21
N LYS A 400 -11.63 -13.29 -24.72
CA LYS A 400 -12.97 -13.15 -25.31
C LYS A 400 -13.38 -11.68 -25.44
N HIS A 401 -13.12 -10.89 -24.41
CA HIS A 401 -13.53 -9.48 -24.33
C HIS A 401 -12.45 -8.48 -24.74
N LYS A 402 -11.29 -8.96 -25.24
CA LYS A 402 -10.14 -8.13 -25.64
C LYS A 402 -9.62 -7.25 -24.51
N LEU A 403 -9.68 -7.74 -23.28
CA LEU A 403 -9.20 -7.08 -22.07
C LEU A 403 -7.76 -7.53 -21.73
N PRO A 404 -6.95 -6.68 -21.09
CA PRO A 404 -5.56 -6.99 -20.80
C PRO A 404 -5.43 -8.09 -19.75
N TYR A 405 -4.78 -9.21 -20.10
CA TYR A 405 -4.29 -10.19 -19.13
C TYR A 405 -2.76 -10.13 -19.12
N ARG A 406 -2.18 -9.34 -18.20
CA ARG A 406 -0.72 -9.18 -18.09
C ARG A 406 -0.18 -10.18 -17.09
N SER A 407 0.63 -11.12 -17.57
CA SER A 407 1.36 -12.08 -16.75
C SER A 407 2.79 -12.13 -17.25
N VAL A 408 3.72 -11.63 -16.45
CA VAL A 408 5.14 -11.49 -16.84
C VAL A 408 6.04 -12.12 -15.79
N SER A 409 7.26 -12.47 -16.14
CA SER A 409 8.21 -13.00 -15.15
C SER A 409 8.50 -11.99 -14.04
N PHE A 410 8.93 -12.48 -12.88
CA PHE A 410 9.33 -11.61 -11.77
C PHE A 410 10.41 -10.59 -12.17
N TRP A 411 11.34 -11.00 -13.04
CA TRP A 411 12.38 -10.12 -13.58
C TRP A 411 11.80 -8.99 -14.44
N GLU A 412 10.93 -9.34 -15.39
CA GLU A 412 10.29 -8.35 -16.27
C GLU A 412 9.46 -7.35 -15.47
N ALA A 413 8.71 -7.80 -14.46
CA ALA A 413 7.94 -6.91 -13.61
C ALA A 413 8.81 -5.90 -12.85
N ASN A 414 9.99 -6.31 -12.37
CA ASN A 414 10.98 -5.39 -11.78
C ASN A 414 11.48 -4.37 -12.81
N VAL A 415 11.81 -4.83 -14.03
CA VAL A 415 12.24 -3.94 -15.12
C VAL A 415 11.16 -2.91 -15.45
N TRP A 416 9.91 -3.33 -15.56
CA TRP A 416 8.79 -2.43 -15.84
C TRP A 416 8.60 -1.41 -14.71
N THR A 417 8.60 -1.87 -13.46
CA THR A 417 8.44 -0.99 -12.29
C THR A 417 9.57 0.05 -12.21
N VAL A 418 10.83 -0.36 -12.35
CA VAL A 418 11.97 0.57 -12.32
C VAL A 418 11.92 1.56 -13.48
N ARG A 419 11.45 1.14 -14.67
CA ARG A 419 11.24 2.04 -15.82
C ARG A 419 10.16 3.08 -15.52
N THR A 420 8.98 2.66 -15.04
CA THR A 420 7.90 3.59 -14.66
C THR A 420 8.38 4.62 -13.63
N LEU A 421 9.09 4.16 -12.59
CA LEU A 421 9.66 5.03 -11.57
C LEU A 421 10.74 5.96 -12.15
N LYS A 422 11.53 5.49 -13.12
CA LYS A 422 12.54 6.31 -13.81
C LYS A 422 11.89 7.39 -14.68
N ASP A 423 10.85 7.06 -15.43
CA ASP A 423 10.18 7.99 -16.33
C ASP A 423 9.53 9.14 -15.54
N ALA A 424 8.83 8.82 -14.44
CA ALA A 424 8.34 9.83 -13.51
C ALA A 424 9.47 10.64 -12.85
N ALA A 425 10.61 10.00 -12.52
CA ALA A 425 11.77 10.71 -11.97
C ALA A 425 12.38 11.72 -12.96
N LEU A 426 12.46 11.37 -14.24
CA LEU A 426 12.98 12.26 -15.28
C LEU A 426 12.05 13.46 -15.49
N GLN A 427 10.73 13.23 -15.49
CA GLN A 427 9.74 14.31 -15.56
C GLN A 427 9.78 15.20 -14.30
N ALA A 428 10.02 14.65 -13.11
CA ALA A 428 10.20 15.44 -11.89
C ALA A 428 11.44 16.35 -11.93
N ARG A 429 12.49 15.95 -12.66
CA ARG A 429 13.71 16.76 -12.85
C ARG A 429 13.52 17.90 -13.84
N ASP A 430 12.51 17.82 -14.69
CA ASP A 430 12.16 18.91 -15.58
C ASP A 430 11.62 20.09 -14.75
N LEU A 431 12.39 21.19 -14.72
CA LEU A 431 12.07 22.39 -13.96
C LEU A 431 10.96 23.23 -14.60
N THR A 432 10.56 22.91 -15.84
CA THR A 432 9.39 23.53 -16.47
C THR A 432 8.09 23.06 -15.81
N ASN A 433 8.07 21.86 -15.21
CA ASN A 433 6.98 21.44 -14.34
C ASN A 433 7.01 22.32 -13.08
N PRO A 434 5.97 23.10 -12.74
CA PRO A 434 5.98 23.90 -11.53
C PRO A 434 5.84 23.00 -10.30
N ALA A 435 6.73 23.12 -9.31
CA ALA A 435 6.52 22.52 -7.99
C ALA A 435 5.80 23.49 -7.06
N ALA A 436 4.86 22.98 -6.28
CA ALA A 436 4.21 23.75 -5.23
C ALA A 436 5.24 24.27 -4.21
N LYS A 437 5.01 25.46 -3.68
CA LYS A 437 5.84 26.01 -2.59
C LYS A 437 5.52 25.24 -1.31
N ASN A 438 6.54 24.65 -0.69
CA ASN A 438 6.40 24.07 0.64
C ASN A 438 6.71 25.14 1.69
N LEU A 439 5.67 25.64 2.36
CA LEU A 439 5.78 26.70 3.37
C LEU A 439 6.65 26.29 4.58
N LEU A 440 6.71 25.00 4.91
CA LEU A 440 7.48 24.48 6.04
C LEU A 440 8.98 24.42 5.68
N TRP A 441 9.30 24.00 4.46
CA TRP A 441 10.65 24.06 3.90
C TRP A 441 11.12 25.49 3.68
N GLU A 442 10.24 26.38 3.24
CA GLU A 442 10.53 27.80 3.17
C GLU A 442 10.74 28.38 4.57
N ALA A 443 9.90 28.08 5.57
CA ALA A 443 10.14 28.52 6.94
C ALA A 443 11.49 28.05 7.51
N VAL A 444 11.91 26.81 7.21
CA VAL A 444 13.22 26.27 7.61
C VAL A 444 14.39 26.94 6.88
N ASN A 445 14.19 27.44 5.65
CA ASN A 445 15.26 28.06 4.84
C ASN A 445 15.27 29.60 4.85
N THR A 446 14.12 30.24 5.03
CA THR A 446 13.94 31.71 5.08
C THR A 446 14.36 32.24 6.44
N HIS A 447 14.19 31.45 7.50
CA HIS A 447 14.92 31.65 8.73
C HIS A 447 16.20 30.83 8.62
N GLY A 448 17.33 31.46 8.23
CA GLY A 448 18.68 30.90 8.30
C GLY A 448 19.09 30.57 9.74
N VAL A 449 18.38 29.62 10.34
CA VAL A 449 18.32 29.33 11.77
C VAL A 449 18.33 27.82 11.90
N VAL A 450 19.46 27.23 11.51
CA VAL A 450 20.14 26.36 12.47
C VAL A 450 20.64 27.27 13.58
N SER A 451 19.74 27.87 14.38
CA SER A 451 20.21 28.51 15.62
C SER A 451 20.57 27.39 16.58
N SER A 452 21.67 27.66 17.27
CA SER A 452 22.19 27.11 18.52
C SER A 452 21.19 26.53 19.54
N LYS A 453 19.87 26.72 19.39
CA LYS A 453 18.86 26.13 20.28
C LYS A 453 18.56 24.64 20.03
N LEU A 454 18.70 24.13 18.80
CA LEU A 454 18.54 22.68 18.57
C LEU A 454 19.75 21.88 19.09
N VAL A 455 20.95 22.45 18.99
CA VAL A 455 22.19 21.92 19.62
C VAL A 455 22.09 22.02 21.15
N GLY A 456 21.45 23.06 21.69
CA GLY A 456 21.15 23.19 23.12
C GLY A 456 20.19 22.13 23.66
N MET A 457 19.21 21.68 22.86
CA MET A 457 18.25 20.66 23.29
C MET A 457 18.90 19.27 23.46
N PHE A 458 19.91 18.95 22.64
CA PHE A 458 20.75 17.75 22.84
C PHE A 458 21.71 17.87 24.03
N ALA A 459 22.15 19.09 24.38
CA ALA A 459 22.95 19.34 25.58
C ALA A 459 22.14 19.22 26.88
N VAL A 460 20.85 19.61 26.87
CA VAL A 460 19.94 19.48 28.03
C VAL A 460 19.57 18.02 28.30
N ILE A 461 19.42 17.19 27.26
CA ILE A 461 19.22 15.73 27.42
C ILE A 461 20.48 15.06 28.01
N ARG A 462 21.68 15.53 27.61
CA ARG A 462 22.95 15.06 28.19
C ARG A 462 23.09 15.45 29.67
N PHE A 463 22.55 16.60 30.09
CA PHE A 463 22.57 17.06 31.49
C PHE A 463 21.50 16.36 32.36
N ALA A 464 20.35 16.01 31.78
CA ALA A 464 19.29 15.29 32.47
C ALA A 464 19.61 13.80 32.71
N ILE A 465 20.38 13.16 31.83
CA ILE A 465 20.82 11.77 31.99
C ILE A 465 21.97 11.63 33.01
N MET A 466 22.75 12.70 33.24
CA MET A 466 23.87 12.70 34.21
C MET A 466 23.46 12.97 35.66
N ARG A 467 22.18 13.26 35.95
CA ARG A 467 21.69 13.59 37.30
C ARG A 467 21.01 12.44 38.06
N LYS A 468 21.01 11.22 37.49
CA LYS A 468 20.37 10.03 38.09
C LYS A 468 21.36 8.90 38.34
N PHE A 469 22.45 9.21 39.04
CA PHE A 469 23.27 8.21 39.73
C PHE A 469 23.63 8.74 41.12
N PRO A 470 23.29 8.03 42.20
CA PRO A 470 23.75 8.41 43.53
C PRO A 470 25.28 8.31 43.59
N LYS A 471 25.92 9.37 44.07
CA LYS A 471 27.32 9.33 44.52
C LYS A 471 27.36 8.46 45.77
N ASN A 472 28.06 7.33 45.72
CA ASN A 472 28.74 6.66 46.85
C ASN A 472 29.54 5.48 46.29
N ASP A 473 30.80 5.71 45.92
CA ASP A 473 31.99 5.15 46.61
C ASP A 473 33.26 5.36 45.76
N PRO A 474 34.42 5.70 46.37
CA PRO A 474 35.68 5.90 45.67
C PRO A 474 36.49 4.59 45.67
N ILE A 475 37.19 4.28 44.58
CA ILE A 475 38.57 3.74 44.58
C ILE A 475 39.06 3.54 43.12
N SER A 476 40.24 4.11 42.87
CA SER A 476 41.22 3.85 41.80
C SER A 476 40.95 4.28 40.34
N GLY A 477 41.72 5.29 39.91
CA GLY A 477 42.48 5.20 38.66
C GLY A 477 42.07 6.13 37.51
N PRO A 478 42.78 7.26 37.29
CA PRO A 478 42.53 8.17 36.18
C PRO A 478 43.42 7.86 34.96
N GLN A 479 43.03 8.42 33.81
CA GLN A 479 43.82 8.60 32.57
C GLN A 479 43.90 7.40 31.61
N ARG A 480 42.99 7.39 30.64
CA ARG A 480 43.29 7.45 29.19
C ARG A 480 42.00 7.20 28.41
N LEU A 481 41.37 8.28 27.92
CA LEU A 481 40.51 8.29 26.74
C LEU A 481 40.02 9.72 26.55
N ILE A 482 40.70 10.47 25.67
CA ILE A 482 40.24 11.56 24.79
C ILE A 482 41.54 12.09 24.18
N PRO A 483 41.97 11.55 23.03
CA PRO A 483 41.96 12.38 21.84
C PRO A 483 41.66 11.56 20.57
N TRP A 484 40.39 11.41 20.20
CA TRP A 484 40.00 10.88 18.87
C TRP A 484 38.74 11.50 18.25
N LEU A 485 38.17 12.55 18.87
CA LEU A 485 36.93 13.21 18.38
C LEU A 485 37.13 14.60 17.78
N SER A 486 38.36 15.12 17.66
CA SER A 486 38.63 16.44 17.05
C SER A 486 39.08 16.39 15.59
N LYS A 487 39.10 15.21 14.93
CA LYS A 487 39.61 15.05 13.55
C LYS A 487 38.59 14.65 12.47
N ILE A 488 37.30 14.54 12.79
CA ILE A 488 36.28 14.10 11.81
C ILE A 488 35.34 15.22 11.34
N CYS A 489 35.35 16.38 11.99
CA CYS A 489 34.55 17.52 11.55
C CYS A 489 35.48 18.70 11.29
N LEU A 490 35.90 18.86 10.04
CA LEU A 490 36.33 20.09 9.33
C LEU A 490 37.38 19.72 8.28
N GLY A 491 36.92 19.50 7.04
CA GLY A 491 37.74 19.52 5.84
C GLY A 491 37.24 20.62 4.90
N PRO A 492 38.12 21.30 4.12
CA PRO A 492 37.97 22.70 3.80
C PRO A 492 37.68 22.92 2.30
N TYR A 493 36.47 23.35 1.94
CA TYR A 493 36.23 24.03 0.65
C TYR A 493 35.05 24.98 0.80
N PHE A 494 35.32 26.19 1.27
CA PHE A 494 34.47 27.36 1.02
C PHE A 494 35.40 28.55 0.72
N ILE A 495 35.47 28.90 -0.57
CA ILE A 495 36.02 30.18 -1.03
C ILE A 495 34.87 31.19 -0.96
N PRO A 496 34.95 32.26 -0.17
CA PRO A 496 33.93 33.31 -0.18
C PRO A 496 34.23 34.30 -1.31
N VAL A 497 33.36 34.40 -2.31
CA VAL A 497 33.36 35.54 -3.24
C VAL A 497 32.50 36.65 -2.63
N ALA A 498 33.16 37.77 -2.36
CA ALA A 498 32.61 38.97 -1.75
C ALA A 498 31.55 39.65 -2.64
N LEU A 499 30.53 40.18 -1.98
CA LEU A 499 29.55 41.11 -2.53
C LEU A 499 30.24 42.45 -2.85
N GLY A 500 30.39 42.76 -4.14
CA GLY A 500 30.80 44.07 -4.64
C GLY A 500 29.60 44.83 -5.24
N LYS A 501 29.39 46.05 -4.76
CA LYS A 501 28.44 47.03 -5.31
C LYS A 501 28.90 47.58 -6.66
N ASP A 502 27.90 47.86 -7.49
CA ASP A 502 27.76 48.96 -8.47
C ASP A 502 28.18 48.80 -9.96
N ARG A 503 27.22 49.20 -10.81
CA ARG A 503 27.32 49.84 -12.14
C ARG A 503 27.99 49.11 -13.32
N LYS A 504 27.18 48.67 -14.31
CA LYS A 504 26.83 49.42 -15.56
C LYS A 504 26.26 48.48 -16.64
N GLN A 505 25.34 49.06 -17.41
CA GLN A 505 24.75 48.55 -18.65
C GLN A 505 25.79 48.02 -19.64
N HIS A 506 25.51 46.88 -20.27
CA HIS A 506 25.68 46.74 -21.71
C HIS A 506 24.69 45.72 -22.29
N ARG A 507 23.94 46.20 -23.29
CA ARG A 507 23.05 45.43 -24.17
C ARG A 507 23.87 44.46 -25.01
N LEU A 508 23.46 43.20 -25.07
CA LEU A 508 23.73 42.32 -26.22
C LEU A 508 22.41 41.75 -26.71
N LYS A 509 22.01 42.22 -27.90
CA LYS A 509 20.95 41.64 -28.73
C LYS A 509 21.48 40.33 -29.29
N VAL A 510 20.72 39.24 -29.18
CA VAL A 510 20.84 38.09 -30.07
C VAL A 510 19.42 37.72 -30.53
N GLY A 511 19.27 37.67 -31.85
CA GLY A 511 18.00 37.66 -32.56
C GLY A 511 17.27 36.33 -32.53
N TYR A 512 15.95 36.42 -32.68
CA TYR A 512 15.03 35.33 -32.94
C TYR A 512 15.13 34.89 -34.41
N GLY A 513 15.22 33.58 -34.64
CA GLY A 513 14.90 32.91 -35.90
C GLY A 513 13.95 31.74 -35.62
N PRO A 514 12.90 31.51 -36.43
CA PRO A 514 11.89 30.50 -36.14
C PRO A 514 12.39 29.12 -36.57
N MET A 515 12.22 28.10 -35.71
CA MET A 515 12.48 26.71 -36.07
C MET A 515 11.15 25.97 -36.27
N VAL A 516 11.12 25.27 -37.40
CA VAL A 516 10.02 24.63 -38.11
C VAL A 516 9.37 23.48 -37.32
N MET A 517 8.04 23.39 -37.37
CA MET A 517 7.26 22.24 -36.92
C MET A 517 7.56 21.00 -37.78
N HIS A 518 7.95 19.89 -37.16
CA HIS A 518 7.86 18.56 -37.77
C HIS A 518 6.72 17.76 -37.11
N GLN A 519 5.75 17.38 -37.94
CA GLN A 519 4.68 16.43 -37.64
C GLN A 519 5.12 14.97 -37.91
N PRO A 520 4.37 13.96 -37.42
CA PRO A 520 4.91 12.67 -36.97
C PRO A 520 5.00 11.60 -38.06
N VAL A 521 5.96 10.67 -37.88
CA VAL A 521 6.13 9.47 -38.70
C VAL A 521 5.15 8.39 -38.25
N GLN A 522 4.26 7.97 -39.16
CA GLN A 522 3.42 6.78 -39.03
C GLN A 522 4.24 5.52 -39.31
N PHE A 523 4.17 4.52 -38.43
CA PHE A 523 4.65 3.17 -38.72
C PHE A 523 3.47 2.26 -39.09
N GLY A 524 3.56 1.68 -40.30
CA GLY A 524 2.56 0.79 -40.88
C GLY A 524 2.54 -0.61 -40.25
N ARG A 525 1.36 -1.25 -40.36
CA ARG A 525 1.13 -2.67 -40.08
C ARG A 525 1.81 -3.55 -41.13
N PRO A 526 2.29 -4.76 -40.78
CA PRO A 526 2.44 -5.84 -41.74
C PRO A 526 1.14 -6.66 -41.84
N GLN A 527 0.74 -6.94 -43.08
CA GLN A 527 -0.27 -7.94 -43.43
C GLN A 527 0.26 -9.36 -43.21
N SER A 528 -0.71 -10.26 -43.03
CA SER A 528 -0.63 -11.72 -42.99
C SER A 528 0.06 -12.34 -44.21
N ASP A 529 0.79 -13.43 -43.93
CA ASP A 529 0.61 -14.74 -44.59
C ASP A 529 0.70 -15.84 -43.51
#